data_AF-A0A2L2YPG8-F1
#
_entry.id   AF-A0A2L2YPG8-F1
#
_cell.length_a   1.000
_cell.length_b   1.000
_cell.length_c   1.000
_cell.angle_alpha   90.00
_cell.angle_beta   90.00
_cell.angle_gamma   90.00
#
_symmetry.space_group_name_H-M   'P 1'
#
loop_
_entity.id
_entity.type
_entity.pdbx_description
1 polymer ?
#
loop_
_entity_poly.entity_id
_entity_poly.type
_entity_poly.pdbx_seq_one_letter_code
_entity_poly.pdbx_strand_id
1 'polypeptide(L)'
;IAPYLHFYKEAMKLHSKVKSRFQKMIDDHRRTYDEDNIRDIIDAYMNEKNLRRSKGDETYQYFTGNDFRTSLTLFLQGKYISPV
;
A
#
# COMPACT_ATOMS: atom_id res chain seq x y z
N ILE A 1 1.10 24.03 17.39
CA ILE A 1 0.80 24.63 16.06
C ILE A 1 0.03 23.65 15.16
N ALA A 2 0.51 22.41 14.92
CA ALA A 2 -0.21 21.45 14.06
C ALA A 2 -1.64 21.03 14.54
N PRO A 3 -1.92 20.73 15.82
CA PRO A 3 -3.25 20.28 16.25
C PRO A 3 -4.36 21.33 16.15
N TYR A 4 -4.00 22.61 15.99
CA TYR A 4 -4.91 23.75 15.99
C TYR A 4 -5.17 24.31 14.58
N LEU A 5 -4.56 23.74 13.54
CA LEU A 5 -4.86 24.10 12.17
C LEU A 5 -6.27 23.62 11.81
N HIS A 6 -7.10 24.51 11.27
CA HIS A 6 -8.52 24.27 10.97
C HIS A 6 -8.76 23.01 10.10
N PHE A 7 -7.75 22.58 9.33
CA PHE A 7 -7.81 21.40 8.46
C PHE A 7 -7.05 20.18 8.95
N TYR A 8 -6.29 20.28 10.05
CA TYR A 8 -5.44 19.18 10.51
C TYR A 8 -6.26 17.94 10.92
N LYS A 9 -7.36 18.14 11.65
CA LYS A 9 -8.24 17.03 12.06
C LYS A 9 -8.88 16.32 10.86
N GLU A 10 -9.34 17.08 9.87
CA GLU A 10 -9.94 16.50 8.66
C GLU A 10 -8.91 15.81 7.77
N ALA A 11 -7.71 16.38 7.63
CA ALA A 11 -6.59 15.73 6.94
C ALA A 11 -6.20 14.40 7.60
N MET A 12 -6.14 14.35 8.93
CA MET A 12 -5.85 13.10 9.67
C MET A 12 -6.96 12.06 9.52
N LYS A 13 -8.23 12.47 9.51
CA LYS A 13 -9.36 11.56 9.23
C LYS A 13 -9.28 11.00 7.81
N LEU A 14 -8.99 11.84 6.81
CA LEU A 14 -8.81 11.40 5.43
C LEU A 14 -7.64 10.41 5.31
N HIS A 15 -6.50 10.73 5.90
CA HIS A 15 -5.31 9.87 5.93
C HIS A 15 -5.62 8.49 6.55
N SER A 16 -6.33 8.48 7.67
CA SER A 16 -6.76 7.24 8.32
C SER A 16 -7.70 6.42 7.42
N LYS A 17 -8.70 7.05 6.79
CA LYS A 17 -9.62 6.39 5.86
C LYS A 17 -8.89 5.78 4.65
N VAL A 18 -7.95 6.52 4.05
CA VAL A 18 -7.15 6.04 2.92
C VAL A 18 -6.31 4.83 3.32
N LYS A 19 -5.60 4.91 4.46
CA LYS A 19 -4.82 3.78 4.99
C LYS A 19 -5.67 2.53 5.22
N SER A 20 -6.83 2.69 5.85
CA SER A 20 -7.75 1.57 6.10
C SER A 20 -8.30 0.97 4.81
N ARG A 21 -8.59 1.81 3.80
CA ARG A 21 -9.06 1.34 2.49
C ARG A 21 -8.00 0.50 1.78
N PHE A 22 -6.76 0.98 1.72
CA PHE A 22 -5.66 0.22 1.13
C PHE A 22 -5.36 -1.06 1.89
N GLN A 23 -5.40 -1.04 3.23
CA GLN A 23 -5.23 -2.26 4.01
C GLN A 23 -6.27 -3.31 3.65
N LYS A 24 -7.55 -2.92 3.60
CA LYS A 24 -8.62 -3.84 3.21
C LYS A 24 -8.41 -4.41 1.80
N MET A 25 -8.02 -3.57 0.83
CA MET A 25 -7.75 -4.04 -0.54
C MET A 25 -6.60 -5.05 -0.57
N ILE A 26 -5.52 -4.81 0.19
CA ILE A 26 -4.38 -5.74 0.29
C ILE A 26 -4.83 -7.07 0.91
N ASP A 27 -5.63 -7.04 1.97
CA ASP A 27 -6.12 -8.26 2.62
C ASP A 27 -7.09 -9.05 1.74
N ASP A 28 -7.96 -8.37 0.99
CA ASP A 28 -8.86 -8.99 0.01
C ASP A 28 -8.08 -9.68 -1.12
N HIS A 29 -7.04 -9.03 -1.65
CA HIS A 29 -6.17 -9.63 -2.67
C HIS A 29 -5.41 -10.83 -2.12
N ARG A 30 -4.86 -10.73 -0.89
CA ARG A 30 -4.15 -11.84 -0.22
C ARG A 30 -5.02 -13.08 -0.09
N ARG A 31 -6.30 -12.91 0.26
CA ARG A 31 -7.25 -14.02 0.43
C ARG A 31 -7.62 -14.70 -0.88
N THR A 32 -7.51 -13.97 -1.99
CA THR A 32 -7.97 -14.41 -3.31
C THR A 32 -6.82 -14.42 -4.31
N TYR A 33 -5.58 -14.49 -3.83
CA TYR A 33 -4.38 -14.45 -4.64
C TYR A 33 -4.28 -15.74 -5.45
N ASP A 34 -4.01 -15.58 -6.73
CA ASP A 34 -3.84 -16.65 -7.70
C ASP A 34 -2.60 -16.31 -8.55
N GLU A 35 -1.60 -17.17 -8.52
CA GLU A 35 -0.34 -16.94 -9.22
C GLU A 35 -0.46 -17.04 -10.74
N ASP A 36 -1.47 -17.76 -11.23
CA ASP A 36 -1.77 -17.89 -12.65
C ASP A 36 -2.65 -16.74 -13.17
N ASN A 37 -3.16 -15.89 -12.27
CA ASN A 37 -4.07 -14.78 -12.60
C ASN A 37 -3.75 -13.52 -11.79
N ILE A 38 -2.72 -12.80 -12.21
CA ILE A 38 -2.31 -11.51 -11.61
C ILE A 38 -3.27 -10.40 -12.05
N ARG A 39 -4.13 -9.91 -11.14
CA ARG A 39 -5.21 -8.95 -11.48
C ARG A 39 -4.73 -7.50 -11.52
N ASP A 40 -3.88 -7.12 -10.57
CA ASP A 40 -3.41 -5.74 -10.44
C ASP A 40 -2.04 -5.63 -9.73
N ILE A 41 -1.64 -4.39 -9.39
CA ILE A 41 -0.36 -4.09 -8.73
C ILE A 41 -0.22 -4.76 -7.35
N ILE A 42 -1.33 -5.03 -6.66
CA ILE A 42 -1.32 -5.68 -5.35
C ILE A 42 -0.95 -7.15 -5.51
N ASP A 43 -1.54 -7.84 -6.49
CA ASP A 43 -1.15 -9.21 -6.83
C ASP A 43 0.27 -9.27 -7.38
N ALA A 44 0.66 -8.32 -8.25
CA ALA A 44 2.00 -8.25 -8.80
C ALA A 44 3.07 -8.10 -7.70
N TYR A 45 2.78 -7.29 -6.68
CA TYR A 45 3.66 -7.14 -5.51
C TYR A 45 3.82 -8.45 -4.72
N MET A 46 2.74 -9.22 -4.57
CA MET A 46 2.79 -10.53 -3.90
C MET A 46 3.52 -11.57 -4.76
N ASN A 47 3.30 -11.56 -6.06
CA ASN A 47 3.98 -12.45 -7.00
C ASN A 47 5.49 -12.22 -6.99
N GLU A 48 5.93 -10.97 -7.07
CA GLU A 48 7.36 -10.62 -7.00
C GLU A 48 8.00 -11.09 -5.68
N LYS A 49 7.30 -10.92 -4.54
CA LYS A 49 7.75 -11.46 -3.25
C LYS A 49 7.94 -12.97 -3.30
N ASN A 50 6.94 -13.70 -3.81
CA ASN A 50 6.97 -15.16 -3.88
C ASN A 50 8.08 -15.66 -4.82
N LEU A 51 8.28 -14.97 -5.94
CA LEU A 51 9.34 -15.26 -6.91
C LEU A 51 10.74 -15.06 -6.31
N ARG A 52 10.96 -13.99 -5.54
CA ARG A 52 12.24 -13.78 -4.83
C ARG A 52 12.48 -14.87 -3.80
N ARG A 53 11.45 -15.21 -3.02
CA ARG A 53 11.52 -16.27 -2.03
C ARG A 53 11.87 -17.62 -2.67
N SER A 54 11.24 -17.98 -3.80
CA SER A 54 11.50 -19.26 -4.47
C SER A 54 12.91 -19.34 -5.07
N LYS A 55 13.51 -18.20 -5.42
CA LYS A 55 14.89 -18.08 -5.90
C LYS A 55 15.94 -17.98 -4.77
N GLY A 56 15.53 -17.96 -3.52
CA GLY A 56 16.43 -17.76 -2.38
C GLY A 56 16.96 -16.33 -2.24
N ASP A 57 16.35 -15.35 -2.92
CA ASP A 57 16.69 -13.93 -2.76
C ASP A 57 16.09 -13.39 -1.46
N GLU A 58 16.93 -13.20 -0.44
CA GLU A 58 16.57 -12.73 0.90
C GLU A 58 15.85 -11.38 0.93
N THR A 59 15.92 -10.58 -0.13
CA THR A 59 15.22 -9.28 -0.17
C THR A 59 13.69 -9.42 -0.14
N TYR A 60 13.15 -10.63 -0.37
CA TYR A 60 11.72 -10.93 -0.19
C TYR A 60 11.19 -10.55 1.22
N GLN A 61 12.06 -10.52 2.23
CA GLN A 61 11.70 -10.16 3.61
C GLN A 61 11.23 -8.70 3.74
N TYR A 62 11.71 -7.82 2.85
CA TYR A 62 11.31 -6.41 2.80
C TYR A 62 9.96 -6.21 2.11
N PHE A 63 9.38 -7.26 1.52
CA PHE A 63 8.05 -7.20 0.94
C PHE A 63 6.98 -7.37 2.03
N THR A 64 6.82 -6.34 2.86
CA THR A 64 5.81 -6.31 3.92
C THR A 64 4.55 -5.58 3.46
N GLY A 65 3.39 -6.01 3.98
CA GLY A 65 2.12 -5.32 3.69
C GLY A 65 2.12 -3.87 4.19
N ASN A 66 2.90 -3.57 5.24
CA ASN A 66 3.04 -2.21 5.76
C ASN A 66 3.80 -1.31 4.78
N ASP A 67 4.89 -1.80 4.21
CA ASP A 67 5.73 -1.02 3.30
C ASP A 67 4.96 -0.72 2.02
N PHE A 68 4.27 -1.72 1.47
CA PHE A 68 3.43 -1.53 0.30
C PHE A 68 2.28 -0.54 0.54
N ARG A 69 1.54 -0.68 1.64
CA ARG A 69 0.48 0.27 2.02
C ARG A 69 1.01 1.68 2.20
N THR A 70 2.21 1.82 2.79
CA THR A 70 2.86 3.12 3.00
C THR A 70 3.22 3.76 1.66
N SER A 71 3.81 3.01 0.74
CA SER A 71 4.11 3.46 -0.62
C SER A 71 2.85 3.91 -1.37
N LEU A 72 1.76 3.14 -1.31
CA LEU A 72 0.48 3.52 -1.93
C LEU A 72 -0.10 4.81 -1.33
N THR A 73 0.01 4.98 -0.01
CA THR A 73 -0.46 6.19 0.69
C THR A 73 0.37 7.42 0.28
N LEU A 74 1.70 7.28 0.24
CA LEU A 74 2.61 8.35 -0.18
C LEU A 74 2.40 8.72 -1.65
N PHE A 75 2.17 7.74 -2.53
CA PHE A 75 1.88 7.99 -3.94
C PHE A 75 0.62 8.85 -4.14
N LEU A 76 -0.45 8.56 -3.39
CA LEU A 76 -1.64 9.41 -3.41
C LEU A 76 -1.32 10.82 -2.87
N GLN A 77 -0.63 10.93 -1.73
CA GLN A 77 -0.27 12.23 -1.17
C GLN A 77 0.57 13.07 -2.15
N GLY A 78 1.55 12.47 -2.83
CA GLY A 78 2.37 13.14 -3.85
C GLY A 78 1.53 13.67 -5.02
N LYS A 79 0.53 12.90 -5.47
CA LYS A 79 -0.43 13.35 -6.50
C LYS A 79 -1.31 14.53 -6.07
N TYR A 80 -1.59 14.67 -4.78
CA TYR A 80 -2.39 15.79 -4.27
C TYR A 80 -1.56 17.02 -3.88
N ILE A 81 -0.23 16.90 -3.78
CA ILE A 81 0.69 18.00 -3.42
C ILE A 81 1.36 18.60 -4.66
N SER A 82 1.49 17.84 -5.76
CA SER A 82 1.96 18.34 -7.05
C SER A 82 0.81 18.34 -8.07
N PRO A 83 0.19 19.50 -8.35
CA PRO A 83 -0.73 19.60 -9.48
C PRO A 83 0.13 19.57 -10.74
N VAL A 84 0.07 18.45 -11.45
CA VAL A 84 0.47 18.40 -12.87
C VAL A 84 -0.74 18.83 -13.69
#